data_AF-A0A2K4FRS5-F1
#
_entry.id   AF-A0A2K4FRS5-F1
#
_cell.length_a   1.000
_cell.length_b   1.000
_cell.length_c   1.000
_cell.angle_alpha   90.00
_cell.angle_beta   90.00
_cell.angle_gamma   90.00
#
_symmetry.space_group_name_H-M   'P 1'
#
loop_
_entity.id
_entity.type
_entity.pdbx_description
1 polymer ?
#
loop_
_entity_poly.entity_id
_entity_poly.type
_entity_poly.pdbx_seq_one_letter_code
_entity_poly.pdbx_strand_id
1 'polypeptide(L)' 'PVEGGHRIVIDEEQAKHVRWIYEQVAAGATLRSIVYTLNAQGVPSPRGNGWAASALVGNAKMGDGLLNNEMYIGRLVWN' A
#
# COMPACT_ATOMS: atom_id res chain seq x y z
N PRO A 1 4.36 -9.50 24.66
CA PRO A 1 4.47 -8.04 24.88
C PRO A 1 5.95 -7.65 25.02
N VAL A 2 6.45 -6.73 24.20
CA VAL A 2 7.76 -6.09 24.47
C VAL A 2 7.47 -4.79 25.21
N GLU A 3 8.03 -4.68 26.40
CA GLU A 3 7.93 -3.52 27.28
C GLU A 3 8.50 -2.29 26.55
N GLY A 4 7.65 -1.29 26.29
CA GLY A 4 8.03 0.00 25.67
C GLY A 4 8.03 0.08 24.13
N GLY A 5 7.62 -0.95 23.38
CA GLY A 5 7.69 -0.97 21.91
C GLY A 5 6.35 -1.17 21.18
N HIS A 6 6.27 -0.72 19.92
CA HIS A 6 5.16 -1.06 19.02
C HIS A 6 5.45 -2.35 18.25
N ARG A 7 4.51 -3.29 18.28
CA ARG A 7 4.54 -4.49 17.42
C ARG A 7 3.70 -4.24 16.18
N ILE A 8 4.33 -4.28 15.01
CA ILE A 8 3.62 -4.27 13.73
C ILE A 8 3.19 -5.71 13.45
N VAL A 9 1.91 -5.88 13.16
CA VAL A 9 1.32 -7.16 12.73
C VAL A 9 0.68 -6.97 11.37
N ILE A 10 0.67 -8.03 10.57
CA ILE A 10 0.02 -8.03 9.27
C ILE A 10 -1.48 -8.14 9.48
N ASP A 11 -2.23 -7.22 8.88
CA ASP A 11 -3.67 -7.35 8.65
C ASP A 11 -3.85 -8.08 7.32
N GLU A 12 -4.30 -9.34 7.35
CA GLU A 12 -4.44 -10.16 6.13
C GLU A 12 -5.50 -9.61 5.16
N GLU A 13 -6.55 -8.96 5.68
CA GLU A 13 -7.59 -8.35 4.85
C GLU A 13 -7.05 -7.15 4.09
N GLN A 14 -6.13 -6.38 4.67
CA GLN A 14 -5.44 -5.32 3.94
C GLN A 14 -4.32 -5.88 3.04
N ALA A 15 -3.61 -6.91 3.51
CA ALA A 15 -2.50 -7.52 2.78
C ALA A 15 -2.94 -8.10 1.43
N LYS A 16 -4.16 -8.65 1.33
CA LYS A 16 -4.70 -9.15 0.04
C LYS A 16 -4.76 -8.05 -1.03
N HIS A 17 -5.13 -6.83 -0.65
CA HIS A 17 -5.22 -5.70 -1.58
C HIS A 17 -3.84 -5.19 -1.97
N VAL A 18 -2.90 -5.15 -1.01
CA VAL A 18 -1.50 -4.81 -1.28
C VAL A 18 -0.90 -5.79 -2.30
N ARG A 19 -1.01 -7.10 -2.05
CA ARG A 19 -0.50 -8.15 -2.96
C ARG A 19 -1.12 -8.01 -4.34
N TRP A 20 -2.44 -7.87 -4.41
CA TRP A 20 -3.16 -7.66 -5.66
C TRP A 20 -2.67 -6.42 -6.42
N ILE A 21 -2.43 -5.28 -5.75
CA ILE A 21 -1.87 -4.08 -6.40
C ILE A 21 -0.52 -4.37 -7.05
N TYR A 22 0.40 -5.03 -6.33
CA TYR A 22 1.70 -5.39 -6.87
C TYR A 22 1.58 -6.33 -8.08
N GLU A 23 0.69 -7.32 -8.03
CA GLU A 23 0.41 -8.22 -9.15
C GLU A 23 -0.13 -7.46 -10.38
N GLN A 24 -1.05 -6.51 -10.18
CA GLN A 24 -1.58 -5.71 -11.28
C GLN A 24 -0.50 -4.83 -11.92
N VAL A 25 0.35 -4.19 -11.11
CA VAL A 25 1.48 -3.40 -11.62
C VAL A 25 2.44 -4.29 -12.40
N ALA A 26 2.78 -5.48 -11.89
CA ALA A 26 3.64 -6.44 -12.57
C ALA A 26 3.03 -6.95 -13.89
N ALA A 27 1.70 -7.06 -13.97
CA ALA A 27 0.96 -7.39 -15.18
C ALA A 27 0.83 -6.23 -16.18
N GLY A 28 1.38 -5.04 -15.88
CA GLY A 28 1.35 -3.87 -16.75
C GLY A 28 0.08 -3.03 -16.64
N ALA A 29 -0.76 -3.25 -15.61
CA ALA A 29 -1.91 -2.42 -15.37
C ALA A 29 -1.48 -0.99 -15.01
N THR A 30 -2.23 0.00 -15.53
CA THR A 30 -1.97 1.40 -15.19
C THR A 30 -2.40 1.69 -13.75
N LEU A 31 -1.71 2.62 -13.07
CA LEU A 31 -2.13 3.06 -11.73
C LEU A 31 -3.56 3.59 -11.72
N ARG A 32 -3.99 4.24 -12.80
CA ARG A 32 -5.36 4.76 -12.94
C ARG A 32 -6.39 3.64 -12.99
N SER A 33 -6.12 2.55 -13.72
CA SER A 33 -7.03 1.40 -13.76
C SER A 33 -7.09 0.69 -12.41
N ILE A 34 -5.95 0.53 -11.73
CA ILE A 34 -5.90 -0.06 -10.38
C ILE A 34 -6.75 0.77 -9.40
N VAL A 35 -6.57 2.09 -9.37
CA VAL A 35 -7.35 3.02 -8.53
C VAL A 35 -8.84 2.92 -8.83
N TYR A 36 -9.21 2.91 -10.12
CA TYR A 36 -10.60 2.78 -10.53
C TYR A 36 -11.23 1.49 -10.00
N THR A 37 -10.55 0.36 -10.16
CA THR A 37 -11.02 -0.94 -9.68
C THR A 37 -11.19 -0.96 -8.16
N LEU A 38 -10.21 -0.46 -7.40
CA LEU A 38 -10.30 -0.43 -5.93
C LEU A 38 -11.45 0.44 -5.44
N ASN A 39 -11.64 1.61 -6.04
CA ASN A 39 -12.73 2.52 -5.68
C ASN A 39 -14.10 1.95 -6.09
N ALA A 40 -14.20 1.31 -7.25
CA ALA A 40 -15.43 0.65 -7.69
C ALA A 40 -15.83 -0.52 -6.77
N GLN A 41 -14.85 -1.21 -6.17
CA GLN A 41 -15.06 -2.27 -5.19
C GLN A 41 -15.30 -1.72 -3.76
N GLY A 42 -15.20 -0.40 -3.55
CA GLY A 42 -15.36 0.20 -2.23
C GLY A 42 -14.22 -0.12 -1.26
N VAL A 43 -13.03 -0.48 -1.77
CA VAL A 43 -11.87 -0.80 -0.93
C VAL A 43 -11.32 0.49 -0.31
N PRO A 44 -11.28 0.62 1.02
CA PRO A 44 -10.72 1.80 1.67
C PRO A 44 -9.20 1.85 1.48
N SER A 45 -8.65 3.05 1.26
CA SER A 45 -7.21 3.26 1.34
C SER A 45 -6.72 3.16 2.79
N PRO A 46 -5.40 3.05 3.04
CA PRO A 46 -4.85 2.99 4.40
C PRO A 46 -5.21 4.18 5.30
N ARG A 47 -5.64 5.32 4.73
CA ARG A 47 -6.11 6.51 5.47
C ARG A 47 -7.63 6.62 5.56
N GLY A 48 -8.37 5.60 5.14
CA GLY A 48 -9.84 5.55 5.21
C GLY A 48 -10.60 6.26 4.08
N ASN A 49 -9.90 6.99 3.20
CA ASN A 49 -10.50 7.63 2.02
C ASN A 49 -10.42 6.72 0.79
N GLY A 50 -10.98 7.16 -0.34
CA GLY A 50 -10.78 6.49 -1.63
C GLY A 50 -9.31 6.47 -2.08
N TRP A 51 -8.97 5.52 -2.95
CA TRP A 51 -7.66 5.43 -3.56
C TRP A 51 -7.43 6.56 -4.56
N ALA A 52 -6.19 7.07 -4.55
CA ALA A 52 -5.66 8.00 -5.54
C ALA A 52 -4.35 7.46 -6.09
N ALA A 53 -3.97 7.84 -7.31
CA ALA A 53 -2.70 7.41 -7.89
C ALA A 53 -1.51 7.84 -7.01
N SER A 54 -1.57 9.02 -6.39
CA SER A 54 -0.58 9.50 -5.42
C SER A 54 -0.46 8.61 -4.18
N ALA A 55 -1.51 7.87 -3.78
CA ALA A 55 -1.40 6.91 -2.68
C ALA A 55 -0.64 5.63 -3.07
N LEU A 56 -0.66 5.27 -4.37
CA LEU A 56 0.07 4.13 -4.90
C LEU A 56 1.56 4.43 -5.09
N VAL A 57 1.88 5.53 -5.79
CA VAL A 57 3.28 5.89 -6.09
C VAL A 57 3.91 6.79 -5.03
N GLY A 58 3.14 7.66 -4.37
CA GLY A 58 3.69 8.70 -3.50
C GLY A 58 4.79 9.52 -4.17
N ASN A 59 5.72 10.00 -3.36
CA ASN A 59 6.96 10.66 -3.72
C ASN A 59 8.13 9.66 -3.57
N ALA A 60 8.63 9.19 -4.72
CA ALA A 60 9.73 8.24 -4.77
C ALA A 60 10.98 8.66 -3.96
N LYS A 61 11.24 9.97 -3.78
CA LYS A 61 12.39 10.45 -2.98
C LYS A 61 12.20 10.27 -1.48
N MET A 62 10.94 10.27 -1.01
CA MET A 62 10.61 10.11 0.40
C MET A 62 10.27 8.65 0.76
N GLY A 63 10.24 7.76 -0.24
CA GLY A 63 9.83 6.36 -0.06
C GLY A 63 8.37 6.23 0.40
N ASP A 64 7.55 7.25 0.21
CA ASP A 64 6.13 7.22 0.55
C ASP A 64 5.31 6.70 -0.65
N GLY A 65 4.10 6.23 -0.36
CA GLY A 65 3.27 5.50 -1.31
C GLY A 65 3.52 3.99 -1.26
N LEU A 66 2.48 3.22 -1.56
CA LEU A 66 2.47 1.77 -1.36
C LEU A 66 3.56 1.04 -2.17
N LEU A 67 3.85 1.49 -3.38
CA LEU A 67 4.82 0.84 -4.28
C LEU A 67 6.28 1.18 -3.98
N ASN A 68 6.54 2.30 -3.30
CA ASN A 68 7.89 2.76 -2.99
C ASN A 68 8.27 2.54 -1.52
N ASN A 69 7.34 2.12 -0.67
CA ASN A 69 7.60 1.94 0.75
C ASN A 69 8.23 0.57 1.02
N GLU A 70 9.48 0.59 1.48
CA GLU A 70 10.28 -0.60 1.74
C GLU A 70 9.70 -1.50 2.87
N MET A 71 8.75 -0.99 3.66
CA MET A 71 8.05 -1.81 4.66
C MET A 71 7.38 -3.04 4.04
N TYR A 72 6.89 -2.91 2.79
CA TYR A 72 6.20 -3.98 2.09
C TYR A 72 7.14 -5.06 1.55
N ILE A 73 8.46 -4.83 1.58
CA ILE A 73 9.49 -5.85 1.32
C ILE A 73 10.22 -6.27 2.61
N GLY A 74 9.66 -5.95 3.78
CA GLY A 74 10.19 -6.37 5.09
C GLY A 74 11.31 -5.50 5.64
N ARG A 75 11.54 -4.30 5.08
CA ARG A 75 12.53 -3.34 5.58
C ARG A 75 11.84 -2.20 6.30
N LEU A 76 12.02 -2.12 7.61
CA LEU A 76 11.48 -1.03 8.41
C LEU A 76 12.40 0.19 8.29
N VAL A 77 11.99 1.20 7.53
CA VAL A 77 12.68 2.49 7.43
C VAL A 77 11.99 3.49 8.35
N TRP A 78 12.72 4.02 9.31
CA TRP A 78 12.28 5.15 10.13
C TRP A 78 12.80 6.44 9.48
N ASN A 79 11.87 7.30 9.08
CA ASN A 79 12.17 8.70 8.72
C ASN A 79 12.14 9.59 9.96
#